data_AF-A0AAE2CT90-F1
#
_entry.id   AF-A0AAE2CT90-F1
#
_cell.length_a   1.000
_cell.length_b   1.000
_cell.length_c   1.000
_cell.angle_alpha   90.00
_cell.angle_beta   90.00
_cell.angle_gamma   90.00
#
_symmetry.space_group_name_H-M   'P 1'
#
loop_
_entity.id
_entity.type
_entity.pdbx_description
1 polymer ?
#
loop_
_entity_poly.entity_id
_entity_poly.type
_entity_poly.pdbx_seq_one_letter_code
_entity_poly.pdbx_strand_id
1 'polypeptide(L)'
;MPERNLVTWNSVVSGLVKGGNMELANKVFQRMPERNSVSWNAMISGYIKLGDLKSAKAIFDEMPERSVVSWTTMVSGDALHLTFGIIGNATGLFLFLSPTVTFKRIIAKRSTEQFSGVPYVMTLLNCLLAAWYGLPFITTNNYLVSAVNGVGILIESVYVVIFLIFAPKKEKAKILGLLVCILALFSAVASVSFLALHKEKQRKLVCGFASSIFSIIMYASPLSVMRVVIKTKSVEYMPFLLSFFVFLCGCCWLVYGLIGKDIFLIVPNGFGTVLGAMQLILYAIYCRNEGEEAKKPTKDGSLEMGLSDPYQLPKQPNCS
;
A
#
# COMPACT_ATOMS: atom_id res chain seq x y z
N MET A 1 8.09 -5.55 52.96
CA MET A 1 8.16 -4.91 51.62
C MET A 1 7.21 -5.68 50.71
N PRO A 2 6.38 -5.02 49.87
CA PRO A 2 5.54 -5.75 48.93
C PRO A 2 6.42 -6.56 47.99
N GLU A 3 6.06 -7.84 47.77
CA GLU A 3 6.81 -8.73 46.89
C GLU A 3 6.84 -8.19 45.46
N ARG A 4 8.03 -8.17 44.86
CA ARG A 4 8.20 -7.75 43.47
C ARG A 4 7.70 -8.86 42.56
N ASN A 5 6.53 -8.67 41.96
CA ASN A 5 6.01 -9.56 40.95
C ASN A 5 6.63 -9.28 39.56
N LEU A 6 6.42 -10.19 38.60
CA LEU A 6 6.97 -10.12 37.26
C LEU A 6 6.66 -8.79 36.53
N VAL A 7 5.49 -8.20 36.79
CA VAL A 7 5.10 -6.90 36.21
C VAL A 7 6.01 -5.79 36.71
N THR A 8 6.29 -5.73 38.02
CA THR A 8 7.19 -4.71 38.59
C THR A 8 8.62 -4.81 38.03
N TRP A 9 9.16 -6.03 37.87
CA TRP A 9 10.46 -6.23 37.24
C TRP A 9 10.47 -5.77 35.77
N ASN A 10 9.44 -6.13 35.01
CA ASN A 10 9.29 -5.72 33.61
C ASN A 10 9.21 -4.19 33.47
N SER A 11 8.51 -3.51 34.37
CA SER A 11 8.42 -2.05 34.38
C SER A 11 9.78 -1.39 34.64
N VAL A 12 10.57 -1.93 35.58
CA VAL A 12 11.92 -1.40 35.90
C VAL A 12 12.87 -1.61 34.71
N VAL A 13 12.94 -2.82 34.16
CA VAL A 13 13.77 -3.11 32.98
C VAL A 13 13.39 -2.21 31.80
N SER A 14 12.09 -2.12 31.50
CA SER A 14 11.60 -1.27 30.41
C SER A 14 11.90 0.22 30.63
N GLY A 15 11.81 0.69 31.88
CA GLY A 15 12.14 2.07 32.24
C GLY A 15 13.63 2.37 32.03
N LEU A 16 14.51 1.47 32.45
CA LEU A 16 15.96 1.61 32.29
C LEU A 16 16.39 1.56 30.81
N VAL A 17 15.83 0.63 30.04
CA VAL A 17 16.02 0.54 28.59
C VAL A 17 15.59 1.84 27.91
N LYS A 18 14.41 2.38 28.24
CA LYS A 18 13.92 3.66 27.70
C LYS A 18 14.80 4.84 28.10
N GLY A 19 15.38 4.80 29.30
CA GLY A 19 16.34 5.80 29.79
C GLY A 19 17.75 5.64 29.21
N GLY A 20 18.00 4.66 28.33
CA GLY A 20 19.30 4.41 27.71
C GLY A 20 20.33 3.75 28.64
N ASN A 21 19.98 3.45 29.89
CA ASN A 21 20.89 2.83 30.86
C ASN A 21 20.88 1.30 30.69
N MET A 22 21.45 0.84 29.58
CA MET A 22 21.46 -0.57 29.22
C MET A 22 22.31 -1.44 30.16
N GLU A 23 23.34 -0.87 30.77
CA GLU A 23 24.14 -1.60 31.77
C GLU A 23 23.32 -1.93 33.01
N LEU A 24 22.58 -0.95 33.56
CA LEU A 24 21.71 -1.18 34.71
C LEU A 24 20.51 -2.05 34.33
N ALA A 25 19.94 -1.87 33.13
CA ALA A 25 18.89 -2.74 32.62
C ALA A 25 19.34 -4.21 32.59
N ASN A 26 20.54 -4.49 32.09
CA ASN A 26 21.09 -5.84 32.07
C ASN A 26 21.32 -6.39 33.49
N LYS A 27 21.88 -5.59 34.40
CA LYS A 27 22.05 -6.00 35.82
C LYS A 27 20.71 -6.37 36.47
N VAL A 28 19.65 -5.60 36.20
CA VAL A 28 18.31 -5.88 36.72
C VAL A 28 17.73 -7.14 36.06
N PHE A 29 17.86 -7.26 34.74
CA PHE A 29 17.39 -8.41 33.96
C PHE A 29 18.03 -9.73 34.41
N GLN A 30 19.34 -9.72 34.69
CA GLN A 30 20.06 -10.89 35.20
C GLN A 30 19.63 -11.29 36.62
N ARG A 31 19.08 -10.36 37.41
CA ARG A 31 18.56 -10.63 38.77
C ARG A 31 17.09 -11.02 38.81
N MET A 32 16.38 -11.02 37.68
CA MET A 32 14.97 -11.42 37.64
C MET A 32 14.83 -12.92 37.98
N PRO A 33 13.99 -13.30 38.96
CA PRO A 33 13.76 -14.71 39.30
C PRO A 33 13.11 -15.48 38.14
N GLU A 34 12.20 -14.83 37.44
CA GLU A 34 11.51 -15.33 36.26
C GLU A 34 11.55 -14.29 35.15
N ARG A 35 11.69 -14.74 33.90
CA ARG A 35 11.74 -13.89 32.71
C ARG A 35 10.70 -14.37 31.72
N ASN A 36 9.84 -13.47 31.28
CA ASN A 36 8.87 -13.75 30.22
C ASN A 36 9.26 -13.01 28.93
N SER A 37 8.50 -13.28 27.86
CA SER A 37 8.70 -12.66 26.55
C SER A 37 8.81 -11.13 26.59
N VAL A 38 8.10 -10.46 27.50
CA VAL A 38 8.18 -9.00 27.67
C VAL A 38 9.57 -8.56 28.13
N SER A 39 10.14 -9.20 29.16
CA SER A 39 11.49 -8.88 29.66
C SER A 39 12.58 -9.08 28.59
N TRP A 40 12.52 -10.20 27.87
CA TRP A 40 13.47 -10.53 26.79
C TRP A 40 13.37 -9.51 25.65
N ASN A 41 12.16 -9.23 25.16
CA ASN A 41 11.94 -8.28 24.07
C ASN A 41 12.35 -6.85 24.44
N ALA A 42 12.22 -6.46 25.72
CA ALA A 42 12.68 -5.16 26.20
C ALA A 42 14.20 -5.02 26.09
N MET A 43 14.97 -6.04 26.50
CA MET A 43 16.43 -6.04 26.40
C MET A 43 16.91 -6.04 24.94
N ILE A 44 16.32 -6.90 24.10
CA ILE A 44 16.65 -6.97 22.66
C ILE A 44 16.40 -5.60 22.00
N SER A 45 15.22 -5.00 22.25
CA SER A 45 14.89 -3.66 21.71
C SER A 45 15.88 -2.59 22.17
N GLY A 46 16.34 -2.66 23.42
CA GLY A 46 17.31 -1.72 23.98
C GLY A 46 18.66 -1.77 23.28
N TYR A 47 19.21 -2.97 23.10
CA TYR A 47 20.49 -3.16 22.39
C TYR A 47 20.39 -2.77 20.92
N ILE A 48 19.28 -3.08 20.25
CA ILE A 48 19.04 -2.67 18.86
C ILE A 48 19.03 -1.15 18.71
N LYS A 49 18.39 -0.43 19.62
CA LYS A 49 18.37 1.04 19.61
C LYS A 49 19.75 1.66 19.79
N LEU A 50 20.66 0.99 20.49
CA LEU A 50 22.06 1.40 20.61
C LEU A 50 22.93 0.98 19.41
N GLY A 51 22.37 0.27 18.42
CA GLY A 51 23.11 -0.29 17.29
C GLY A 51 23.95 -1.52 17.65
N ASP A 52 23.86 -2.04 18.88
CA ASP A 52 24.59 -3.23 19.33
C ASP A 52 23.83 -4.51 18.96
N LEU A 53 23.86 -4.82 17.67
CA LEU A 53 23.20 -6.01 17.12
C LEU A 53 23.81 -7.32 17.66
N LYS A 54 25.08 -7.30 18.09
CA LYS A 54 25.73 -8.50 18.66
C LYS A 54 25.11 -8.86 20.01
N SER A 55 24.98 -7.89 20.91
CA SER A 55 24.33 -8.11 22.21
C SER A 55 22.84 -8.39 22.06
N ALA A 56 22.15 -7.73 21.13
CA ALA A 56 20.76 -8.03 20.82
C ALA A 56 20.57 -9.49 20.38
N LYS A 57 21.44 -9.97 19.47
CA LYS A 57 21.43 -11.37 19.01
C LYS A 57 21.76 -12.34 20.13
N ALA A 58 22.73 -12.04 20.98
CA ALA A 58 23.06 -12.90 22.13
C ALA A 58 21.86 -13.08 23.08
N ILE A 59 21.19 -11.98 23.46
CA ILE A 59 19.98 -12.04 24.29
C ILE A 59 18.85 -12.80 23.58
N PHE A 60 18.69 -12.64 22.27
CA PHE A 60 17.70 -13.39 21.49
C PHE A 60 18.02 -14.88 21.37
N ASP A 61 19.29 -15.23 21.28
CA ASP A 61 19.75 -16.62 21.21
C ASP A 61 19.52 -17.34 22.55
N GLU A 62 19.68 -16.63 23.68
CA GLU A 62 19.40 -17.12 25.04
C GLU A 62 17.90 -17.28 25.37
N MET A 63 17.00 -16.66 24.60
CA MET A 63 15.57 -16.69 24.85
C MET A 63 15.01 -18.12 24.69
N PRO A 64 14.40 -18.74 25.74
CA PRO A 64 13.95 -20.14 25.70
C PRO A 64 12.83 -20.39 24.69
N GLU A 65 11.87 -19.46 24.60
CA GLU A 65 10.76 -19.52 23.66
C GLU A 65 10.71 -18.24 22.84
N ARG A 66 10.91 -18.35 21.52
CA ARG A 66 10.85 -17.22 20.60
C ARG A 66 9.42 -17.09 20.06
N SER A 67 8.85 -15.89 20.22
CA SER A 67 7.55 -15.52 19.67
C SER A 67 7.71 -14.75 18.35
N VAL A 68 6.62 -14.56 17.62
CA VAL A 68 6.59 -13.61 16.48
C VAL A 68 7.15 -12.26 16.91
N VAL A 69 6.81 -11.80 18.12
CA VAL A 69 7.29 -10.53 18.68
C VAL A 69 8.82 -10.50 18.82
N SER A 70 9.45 -11.57 19.29
CA SER A 70 10.93 -11.60 19.43
C SER A 70 11.63 -11.62 18.07
N TRP A 71 11.11 -12.36 17.10
CA TRP A 71 11.62 -12.35 15.72
C TRP A 71 11.46 -10.96 15.08
N THR A 72 10.30 -10.32 15.24
CA THR A 72 10.07 -8.94 14.78
C THR A 72 10.81 -7.90 15.60
N THR A 73 11.27 -8.22 16.82
CA THR A 73 12.11 -7.30 17.60
C THR A 73 13.54 -7.33 17.06
N MET A 74 14.06 -8.52 16.74
CA MET A 74 15.39 -8.72 16.16
C MET A 74 15.57 -8.08 14.79
N VAL A 75 14.54 -8.13 13.95
CA VAL A 75 14.48 -7.30 12.75
C VAL A 75 13.99 -5.94 13.22
N SER A 76 14.91 -5.02 13.52
CA SER A 76 14.58 -3.73 14.15
C SER A 76 13.34 -3.09 13.53
N GLY A 77 12.50 -2.43 14.33
CA GLY A 77 11.29 -1.77 13.83
C GLY A 77 11.58 -0.83 12.65
N ASP A 78 12.72 -0.17 12.65
CA ASP A 78 13.20 0.67 11.54
C ASP A 78 13.57 -0.15 10.29
N ALA A 79 14.20 -1.32 10.45
CA ALA A 79 14.48 -2.23 9.34
C ALA A 79 13.19 -2.78 8.72
N LEU A 80 12.22 -3.22 9.53
CA LEU A 80 10.91 -3.66 9.03
C LEU A 80 10.16 -2.51 8.33
N HIS A 81 10.18 -1.31 8.92
CA HIS A 81 9.59 -0.12 8.31
C HIS A 81 10.21 0.16 6.93
N LEU A 82 11.54 0.10 6.81
CA LEU A 82 12.24 0.23 5.53
C LEU A 82 11.88 -0.88 4.55
N THR A 83 11.92 -2.15 4.98
CA THR A 83 11.61 -3.32 4.13
C THR A 83 10.20 -3.23 3.55
N PHE A 84 9.18 -3.00 4.38
CA PHE A 84 7.80 -2.89 3.89
C PHE A 84 7.60 -1.65 3.03
N GLY A 85 8.31 -0.55 3.31
CA GLY A 85 8.31 0.62 2.44
C GLY A 85 8.92 0.33 1.06
N ILE A 86 10.03 -0.41 0.97
CA ILE A 86 10.67 -0.80 -0.30
C ILE A 86 9.76 -1.76 -1.09
N ILE A 87 9.21 -2.79 -0.43
CA ILE A 87 8.28 -3.73 -1.10
C ILE A 87 7.04 -2.96 -1.57
N GLY A 88 6.48 -2.08 -0.73
CA GLY A 88 5.35 -1.22 -1.09
C GLY A 88 5.64 -0.29 -2.27
N ASN A 89 6.87 0.22 -2.39
CA ASN A 89 7.34 0.98 -3.54
C ASN A 89 7.36 0.11 -4.81
N ALA A 90 7.94 -1.09 -4.73
CA ALA A 90 8.02 -2.01 -5.87
C ALA A 90 6.63 -2.45 -6.36
N THR A 91 5.74 -2.82 -5.45
CA THR A 91 4.36 -3.20 -5.80
C THR A 91 3.55 -2.01 -6.30
N GLY A 92 3.74 -0.82 -5.72
CA GLY A 92 3.11 0.41 -6.20
C GLY A 92 3.54 0.77 -7.62
N LEU A 93 4.84 0.62 -7.94
CA LEU A 93 5.36 0.82 -9.28
C LEU A 93 4.74 -0.13 -10.30
N PHE A 94 4.59 -1.42 -9.94
CA PHE A 94 3.89 -2.38 -10.80
C PHE A 94 2.46 -1.91 -11.13
N LEU A 95 1.72 -1.43 -10.12
CA LEU A 95 0.35 -0.93 -10.31
C LEU A 95 0.31 0.31 -11.22
N PHE A 96 1.24 1.26 -11.07
CA PHE A 96 1.36 2.42 -11.96
C PHE A 96 1.72 2.05 -13.40
N LEU A 97 2.46 0.94 -13.60
CA LEU A 97 2.80 0.46 -14.93
C LEU A 97 1.70 -0.41 -15.57
N SER A 98 0.68 -0.79 -14.82
CA SER A 98 -0.42 -1.62 -15.35
C SER A 98 -1.15 -1.01 -16.57
N PRO A 99 -1.38 0.32 -16.67
CA PRO A 99 -2.06 0.91 -17.82
C PRO A 99 -1.17 1.08 -19.06
N THR A 100 0.14 0.75 -19.00
CA THR A 100 1.05 0.94 -20.15
C THR A 100 0.57 0.23 -21.41
N VAL A 101 -0.05 -0.95 -21.27
CA VAL A 101 -0.63 -1.71 -22.39
C VAL A 101 -1.77 -0.92 -23.05
N THR A 102 -2.67 -0.36 -22.24
CA THR A 102 -3.76 0.50 -22.70
C THR A 102 -3.24 1.73 -23.45
N PHE A 103 -2.22 2.40 -22.91
CA PHE A 103 -1.66 3.59 -23.55
C PHE A 103 -0.87 3.29 -24.83
N LYS A 104 -0.18 2.15 -24.90
CA LYS A 104 0.41 1.67 -26.17
C LYS A 104 -0.67 1.49 -27.24
N ARG A 105 -1.83 0.95 -26.88
CA ARG A 105 -2.98 0.81 -27.79
C ARG A 105 -3.53 2.18 -28.24
N ILE A 106 -3.69 3.14 -27.32
CA ILE A 106 -4.15 4.50 -27.64
C ILE A 106 -3.20 5.17 -28.66
N ILE A 107 -1.88 5.05 -28.46
CA ILE A 107 -0.89 5.61 -29.38
C ILE A 107 -0.98 4.94 -30.75
N ALA A 108 -1.05 3.60 -30.79
CA ALA A 108 -1.12 2.84 -32.03
C ALA A 108 -2.41 3.13 -32.84
N LYS A 109 -3.55 3.23 -32.16
CA LYS A 109 -4.85 3.52 -32.78
C LYS A 109 -5.11 5.02 -32.98
N ARG A 110 -4.24 5.90 -32.48
CA ARG A 110 -4.38 7.37 -32.52
C ARG A 110 -5.73 7.84 -31.96
N SER A 111 -6.31 7.10 -31.03
CA SER A 111 -7.66 7.32 -30.48
C SER A 111 -7.74 6.77 -29.06
N THR A 112 -8.48 7.45 -28.18
CA THR A 112 -8.77 6.95 -26.83
C THR A 112 -9.84 5.85 -26.80
N GLU A 113 -10.46 5.54 -27.93
CA GLU A 113 -11.55 4.56 -28.04
C GLU A 113 -12.62 4.81 -26.96
N GLN A 114 -12.92 3.82 -26.12
CA GLN A 114 -13.86 3.91 -25.00
C GLN A 114 -13.17 4.15 -23.64
N PHE A 115 -11.84 4.32 -23.62
CA PHE A 115 -11.11 4.50 -22.37
C PHE A 115 -11.38 5.89 -21.77
N SER A 116 -11.57 5.92 -20.45
CA SER A 116 -11.75 7.17 -19.71
C SER A 116 -10.42 7.72 -19.19
N GLY A 117 -10.24 9.03 -19.29
CA GLY A 117 -9.07 9.72 -18.73
C GLY A 117 -9.19 10.03 -17.23
N VAL A 118 -10.40 9.91 -16.66
CA VAL A 118 -10.70 10.31 -15.28
C VAL A 118 -9.85 9.55 -14.24
N PRO A 119 -9.67 8.22 -14.33
CA PRO A 119 -8.86 7.49 -13.35
C PRO A 119 -7.43 8.04 -13.23
N TYR A 120 -6.78 8.37 -14.35
CA TYR A 120 -5.39 8.86 -14.35
C TYR A 120 -5.26 10.24 -13.71
N VAL A 121 -6.22 11.14 -13.97
CA VAL A 121 -6.24 12.46 -13.31
C VAL A 121 -6.51 12.31 -11.81
N MET A 122 -7.42 11.43 -11.41
CA MET A 122 -7.71 11.20 -10.00
C MET A 122 -6.54 10.53 -9.26
N THR A 123 -5.86 9.58 -9.90
CA THR A 123 -4.62 8.98 -9.38
C THR A 123 -3.53 10.04 -9.25
N LEU A 124 -3.39 10.95 -10.22
CA LEU A 124 -2.45 12.06 -10.14
C LEU A 124 -2.70 12.95 -8.91
N LEU A 125 -3.96 13.30 -8.61
CA LEU A 125 -4.30 14.02 -7.37
C LEU A 125 -3.90 13.24 -6.12
N ASN A 126 -4.22 11.95 -6.09
CA ASN A 126 -3.88 11.08 -4.96
C ASN A 126 -2.35 11.03 -4.75
N CYS A 127 -1.58 10.88 -5.83
CA CYS A 127 -0.12 10.88 -5.79
C CYS A 127 0.44 12.23 -5.34
N LEU A 128 -0.12 13.36 -5.81
CA LEU A 128 0.30 14.70 -5.36
C LEU A 128 0.11 14.88 -3.85
N LEU A 129 -1.07 14.54 -3.33
CA LEU A 129 -1.37 14.65 -1.90
C LEU A 129 -0.53 13.71 -1.04
N ALA A 130 -0.38 12.44 -1.47
CA ALA A 130 0.41 11.46 -0.74
C ALA A 130 1.92 11.76 -0.80
N ALA A 131 2.42 12.23 -1.94
CA ALA A 131 3.82 12.64 -2.07
C ALA A 131 4.13 13.82 -1.15
N TRP A 132 3.23 14.81 -1.08
CA TRP A 132 3.38 15.95 -0.18
C TRP A 132 3.30 15.55 1.29
N TYR A 133 2.39 14.64 1.64
CA TYR A 133 2.25 14.10 3.00
C TYR A 133 3.53 13.44 3.53
N GLY A 134 4.24 12.70 2.66
CA GLY A 134 5.47 11.99 3.04
C GLY A 134 6.71 12.88 3.19
N LEU A 135 6.64 14.17 2.84
CA LEU A 135 7.81 15.05 2.86
C LEU A 135 8.30 15.31 4.30
N PRO A 136 9.63 15.42 4.54
CA PRO A 136 10.20 15.53 5.89
C PRO A 136 9.65 16.66 6.77
N PHE A 137 9.17 17.76 6.16
CA PHE A 137 8.61 18.88 6.91
C PHE A 137 7.13 18.68 7.31
N ILE A 138 6.44 17.71 6.70
CA ILE A 138 5.09 17.27 7.06
C ILE A 138 5.14 16.07 8.00
N THR A 139 5.94 15.05 7.66
CA THR A 139 6.15 13.84 8.47
C THR A 139 7.61 13.42 8.48
N THR A 140 8.12 12.97 9.62
CA THR A 140 9.55 12.68 9.80
C THR A 140 10.02 11.39 9.14
N ASN A 141 9.17 10.35 9.09
CA ASN A 141 9.59 8.99 8.74
C ASN A 141 8.96 8.43 7.46
N ASN A 142 8.14 9.19 6.73
CA ASN A 142 7.36 8.67 5.59
C ASN A 142 7.96 8.99 4.21
N TYR A 143 9.27 9.22 4.11
CA TYR A 143 9.92 9.60 2.84
C TYR A 143 9.73 8.56 1.72
N LEU A 144 9.55 7.28 2.06
CA LEU A 144 9.25 6.22 1.08
C LEU A 144 7.85 6.36 0.47
N VAL A 145 6.91 6.98 1.17
CA VAL A 145 5.59 7.37 0.63
C VAL A 145 5.80 8.46 -0.44
N SER A 146 6.66 9.44 -0.17
CA SER A 146 7.01 10.46 -1.17
C SER A 146 7.71 9.87 -2.40
N ALA A 147 8.59 8.88 -2.20
CA ALA A 147 9.31 8.25 -3.30
C ALA A 147 8.36 7.57 -4.31
N VAL A 148 7.49 6.66 -3.85
CA VAL A 148 6.57 5.92 -4.74
C VAL A 148 5.59 6.86 -5.43
N ASN A 149 5.05 7.84 -4.70
CA ASN A 149 4.06 8.76 -5.25
C ASN A 149 4.70 9.82 -6.15
N GLY A 150 5.95 10.20 -5.90
CA GLY A 150 6.74 11.03 -6.81
C GLY A 150 6.92 10.37 -8.18
N VAL A 151 7.27 9.08 -8.19
CA VAL A 151 7.32 8.29 -9.44
C VAL A 151 5.93 8.18 -10.07
N GLY A 152 4.89 7.96 -9.26
CA GLY A 152 3.50 7.97 -9.71
C GLY A 152 3.09 9.27 -10.40
N ILE A 153 3.45 10.43 -9.86
CA ILE A 153 3.19 11.74 -10.48
C ILE A 153 3.79 11.80 -11.89
N LEU A 154 5.02 11.34 -12.07
CA LEU A 154 5.68 11.33 -13.38
C LEU A 154 4.95 10.41 -14.37
N ILE A 155 4.64 9.18 -13.97
CA ILE A 155 3.96 8.19 -14.82
C ILE A 155 2.55 8.67 -15.19
N GLU A 156 1.76 9.10 -14.20
CA GLU A 156 0.38 9.55 -14.43
C GLU A 156 0.33 10.84 -15.26
N SER A 157 1.30 11.75 -15.11
CA SER A 157 1.40 12.92 -15.97
C SER A 157 1.61 12.53 -17.44
N VAL A 158 2.47 11.53 -17.70
CA VAL A 158 2.68 11.00 -19.05
C VAL A 158 1.39 10.40 -19.61
N TYR A 159 0.66 9.60 -18.83
CA TYR A 159 -0.65 9.06 -19.23
C TYR A 159 -1.68 10.15 -19.53
N VAL A 160 -1.82 11.15 -18.66
CA VAL A 160 -2.73 12.27 -18.87
C VAL A 160 -2.37 13.05 -20.14
N VAL A 161 -1.08 13.31 -20.39
CA VAL A 161 -0.63 13.98 -21.62
C VAL A 161 -0.96 13.15 -22.86
N ILE A 162 -0.66 11.84 -22.87
CA ILE A 162 -0.99 10.97 -24.00
C ILE A 162 -2.51 10.95 -24.24
N PHE A 163 -3.30 10.83 -23.17
CA PHE A 163 -4.76 10.86 -23.25
C PHE A 163 -5.23 12.17 -23.88
N LEU A 164 -4.72 13.31 -23.42
CA LEU A 164 -5.05 14.63 -23.96
C LEU A 164 -4.61 14.80 -25.43
N ILE A 165 -3.55 14.14 -25.89
CA ILE A 165 -3.17 14.22 -27.31
C ILE A 165 -4.23 13.57 -28.19
N PHE A 166 -4.74 12.39 -27.81
CA PHE A 166 -5.62 11.56 -28.65
C PHE A 166 -7.12 11.66 -28.32
N ALA A 167 -7.51 12.31 -27.23
CA ALA A 167 -8.90 12.42 -26.82
C ALA A 167 -9.74 13.32 -27.74
N PRO A 168 -11.02 12.97 -28.00
CA PRO A 168 -11.99 13.85 -28.64
C PRO A 168 -12.14 15.18 -27.88
N LYS A 169 -12.51 16.27 -28.58
CA LYS A 169 -12.60 17.62 -28.02
C LYS A 169 -13.40 17.69 -26.70
N LYS A 170 -14.55 16.99 -26.63
CA LYS A 170 -15.42 16.97 -25.44
C LYS A 170 -14.73 16.32 -24.23
N GLU A 171 -14.15 15.13 -24.41
CA GLU A 171 -13.42 14.45 -23.33
C GLU A 171 -12.15 15.21 -22.95
N LYS A 172 -11.42 15.76 -23.92
CA LYS A 172 -10.27 16.64 -23.68
C LYS A 172 -10.62 17.82 -22.77
N ALA A 173 -11.71 18.54 -23.07
CA ALA A 173 -12.16 19.66 -22.25
C ALA A 173 -12.53 19.24 -20.82
N LYS A 174 -13.23 18.10 -20.68
CA LYS A 174 -13.56 17.52 -19.37
C LYS A 174 -12.31 17.16 -18.56
N ILE A 175 -11.32 16.51 -19.18
CA ILE A 175 -10.06 16.14 -18.52
C ILE A 175 -9.23 17.37 -18.15
N LEU A 176 -9.16 18.38 -19.02
CA LEU A 176 -8.49 19.65 -18.71
C LEU A 176 -9.17 20.39 -17.55
N GLY A 177 -10.51 20.47 -17.55
CA GLY A 177 -11.25 21.07 -16.45
C GLY A 177 -11.00 20.34 -15.12
N LEU A 178 -11.04 19.01 -15.14
CA LEU A 178 -10.71 18.20 -13.97
C LEU A 178 -9.27 18.41 -13.51
N LEU A 179 -8.31 18.49 -14.43
CA LEU A 179 -6.89 18.76 -14.13
C LEU A 179 -6.71 20.10 -13.39
N VAL A 180 -7.38 21.16 -13.86
CA VAL A 180 -7.38 22.46 -13.19
C VAL A 180 -7.96 22.36 -11.78
N CYS A 181 -9.09 21.68 -11.60
CA CYS A 181 -9.71 21.49 -10.29
C CYS A 181 -8.77 20.76 -9.31
N ILE A 182 -8.12 19.68 -9.73
CA ILE A 182 -7.24 18.92 -8.84
C ILE A 182 -5.96 19.69 -8.49
N LEU A 183 -5.40 20.46 -9.44
CA LEU A 183 -4.20 21.25 -9.22
C LEU A 183 -4.49 22.45 -8.30
N ALA A 184 -5.68 23.05 -8.41
CA ALA A 184 -6.14 24.09 -7.50
C ALA A 184 -6.31 23.54 -6.07
N LEU A 185 -6.95 22.37 -5.94
CA LEU A 185 -7.11 21.70 -4.65
C LEU A 185 -5.75 21.36 -4.01
N PHE A 186 -4.85 20.74 -4.77
CA PHE A 186 -3.51 20.40 -4.30
C PHE A 186 -2.74 21.67 -3.87
N SER A 187 -2.74 22.70 -4.72
CA SER A 187 -2.09 23.98 -4.42
C SER A 187 -2.64 24.63 -3.15
N ALA A 188 -3.95 24.55 -2.92
CA ALA A 188 -4.57 25.07 -1.70
C ALA A 188 -4.09 24.30 -0.45
N VAL A 189 -4.11 22.97 -0.48
CA VAL A 189 -3.62 22.13 0.63
C VAL A 189 -2.14 22.38 0.90
N ALA A 190 -1.32 22.42 -0.15
CA ALA A 190 0.11 22.67 -0.06
C ALA A 190 0.39 24.06 0.55
N SER A 191 -0.27 25.11 0.05
CA SER A 191 -0.09 26.49 0.51
C SER A 191 -0.53 26.66 1.97
N VAL A 192 -1.69 26.13 2.35
CA VAL A 192 -2.17 26.18 3.75
C VAL A 192 -1.19 25.43 4.67
N SER A 193 -0.76 24.23 4.27
CA SER A 193 0.17 23.45 5.08
C SER A 193 1.54 24.10 5.25
N PHE A 194 2.05 24.77 4.21
CA PHE A 194 3.39 25.36 4.22
C PHE A 194 3.42 26.76 4.83
N LEU A 195 2.45 27.61 4.49
CA LEU A 195 2.44 29.03 4.86
C LEU A 195 1.65 29.31 6.14
N ALA A 196 0.51 28.63 6.35
CA ALA A 196 -0.37 28.94 7.48
C ALA A 196 -0.09 28.08 8.71
N LEU A 197 0.40 26.84 8.55
CA LEU A 197 0.53 25.88 9.64
C LEU A 197 1.98 25.70 10.11
N HIS A 198 2.28 26.22 11.31
CA HIS A 198 3.65 26.26 11.83
C HIS A 198 4.00 25.03 12.69
N LYS A 199 2.99 24.39 13.30
CA LYS A 199 3.18 23.18 14.12
C LYS A 199 3.11 21.93 13.24
N GLU A 200 4.08 21.04 13.39
CA GLU A 200 4.14 19.74 12.67
C GLU A 200 2.83 18.96 12.81
N LYS A 201 2.30 18.85 14.04
CA LYS A 201 1.02 18.15 14.29
C LYS A 201 -0.14 18.70 13.45
N GLN A 202 -0.21 20.01 13.24
CA GLN A 202 -1.27 20.62 12.43
C GLN A 202 -1.09 20.30 10.94
N ARG A 203 0.14 20.43 10.43
CA ARG A 203 0.49 20.07 9.05
C ARG A 203 0.16 18.61 8.76
N LYS A 204 0.60 17.71 9.65
CA LYS A 204 0.33 16.27 9.57
C LYS A 204 -1.18 15.97 9.53
N LEU A 205 -1.97 16.61 10.39
CA LEU A 205 -3.43 16.41 10.40
C LEU A 205 -4.07 16.86 9.08
N VAL A 206 -3.81 18.08 8.62
CA VAL A 206 -4.45 18.62 7.40
C VAL A 206 -4.05 17.83 6.16
N CYS A 207 -2.75 17.61 5.95
CA CYS A 207 -2.27 16.85 4.80
C CYS A 207 -2.68 15.37 4.88
N GLY A 208 -2.66 14.78 6.09
CA GLY A 208 -3.06 13.40 6.32
C GLY A 208 -4.53 13.16 6.00
N PHE A 209 -5.44 14.01 6.50
CA PHE A 209 -6.87 13.90 6.17
C PHE A 209 -7.12 14.06 4.67
N ALA A 210 -6.51 15.07 4.04
CA ALA A 210 -6.64 15.27 2.60
C ALA A 210 -6.18 14.02 1.83
N SER A 211 -4.98 13.52 2.12
CA SER A 211 -4.45 12.32 1.45
C SER A 211 -5.35 11.10 1.69
N SER A 212 -5.73 10.80 2.94
CA SER A 212 -6.54 9.61 3.25
C SER A 212 -7.93 9.65 2.62
N ILE A 213 -8.61 10.80 2.61
CA ILE A 213 -9.95 10.94 2.01
C ILE A 213 -9.87 10.60 0.52
N PHE A 214 -8.93 11.19 -0.21
CA PHE A 214 -8.80 10.95 -1.65
C PHE A 214 -8.32 9.54 -1.97
N SER A 215 -7.46 8.95 -1.13
CA SER A 215 -7.10 7.52 -1.26
C SER A 215 -8.32 6.60 -1.11
N ILE A 216 -9.22 6.89 -0.16
CA ILE A 216 -10.44 6.09 0.03
C ILE A 216 -11.39 6.23 -1.18
N ILE A 217 -11.52 7.44 -1.74
CA ILE A 217 -12.34 7.67 -2.94
C ILE A 217 -11.86 6.81 -4.12
N MET A 218 -10.55 6.53 -4.25
CA MET A 218 -10.01 5.67 -5.32
C MET A 218 -10.56 4.25 -5.30
N TYR A 219 -11.02 3.76 -4.15
CA TYR A 219 -11.61 2.43 -4.03
C TYR A 219 -12.99 2.29 -4.67
N ALA A 220 -13.61 3.38 -5.12
CA ALA A 220 -14.83 3.33 -5.91
C ALA A 220 -14.67 2.49 -7.20
N SER A 221 -13.50 2.53 -7.83
CA SER A 221 -13.22 1.77 -9.06
C SER A 221 -13.15 0.25 -8.80
N PRO A 222 -12.30 -0.26 -7.88
CA PRO A 222 -12.32 -1.68 -7.50
C PRO A 222 -13.69 -2.20 -7.07
N LEU A 223 -14.45 -1.42 -6.29
CA LEU A 223 -15.82 -1.79 -5.89
C LEU A 223 -16.76 -1.94 -7.09
N SER A 224 -16.65 -1.05 -8.08
CA SER A 224 -17.41 -1.13 -9.31
C SER A 224 -17.07 -2.38 -10.11
N VAL A 225 -15.78 -2.71 -10.24
CA VAL A 225 -15.32 -3.93 -10.93
C VAL A 225 -15.83 -5.19 -10.23
N MET A 226 -15.71 -5.26 -8.91
CA MET A 226 -16.23 -6.40 -8.13
C MET A 226 -17.75 -6.56 -8.30
N ARG A 227 -18.50 -5.45 -8.35
CA ARG A 227 -19.94 -5.49 -8.64
C ARG A 227 -20.21 -6.06 -10.03
N VAL A 228 -19.40 -5.72 -11.03
CA VAL A 228 -19.51 -6.30 -12.38
C VAL A 228 -19.25 -7.80 -12.32
N VAL A 229 -18.15 -8.25 -11.71
CA VAL A 229 -17.81 -9.68 -11.56
C VAL A 229 -18.95 -10.46 -10.89
N ILE A 230 -19.55 -9.93 -9.82
CA ILE A 230 -20.66 -10.59 -9.11
C ILE A 230 -21.90 -10.72 -10.00
N LYS A 231 -22.18 -9.70 -10.83
CA LYS A 231 -23.33 -9.66 -11.74
C LYS A 231 -23.13 -10.54 -12.97
N THR A 232 -21.96 -10.47 -13.59
CA THR A 232 -21.63 -11.20 -14.83
C THR A 232 -21.16 -12.62 -14.57
N LYS A 233 -20.82 -12.96 -13.32
CA LYS A 233 -20.24 -14.26 -12.94
C LYS A 233 -18.92 -14.56 -13.65
N SER A 234 -18.26 -13.53 -14.21
CA SER A 234 -17.03 -13.64 -14.98
C SER A 234 -15.94 -12.73 -14.42
N VAL A 235 -14.69 -13.18 -14.50
CA VAL A 235 -13.50 -12.49 -13.99
C VAL A 235 -12.74 -11.69 -15.06
N GLU A 236 -13.27 -11.58 -16.28
CA GLU A 236 -12.61 -10.93 -17.43
C GLU A 236 -12.10 -9.51 -17.13
N TYR A 237 -12.89 -8.72 -16.39
CA TYR A 237 -12.55 -7.33 -16.03
C TYR A 237 -11.68 -7.21 -14.77
N MET A 238 -11.30 -8.33 -14.15
CA MET A 238 -10.54 -8.36 -12.90
C MET A 238 -9.38 -9.38 -12.98
N PRO A 239 -8.26 -9.02 -13.64
CA PRO A 239 -7.13 -9.92 -13.79
C PRO A 239 -6.49 -10.28 -12.44
N PHE A 240 -6.17 -11.56 -12.24
CA PHE A 240 -5.59 -12.08 -11.01
C PHE A 240 -4.34 -11.30 -10.56
N LEU A 241 -3.37 -11.10 -11.46
CA LEU A 241 -2.12 -10.43 -11.13
C LEU A 241 -2.36 -9.01 -10.62
N LEU A 242 -3.29 -8.27 -11.23
CA LEU A 242 -3.60 -6.92 -10.80
C LEU A 242 -4.20 -6.92 -9.38
N SER A 243 -5.18 -7.80 -9.13
CA SER A 243 -5.79 -7.95 -7.80
C SER A 243 -4.78 -8.41 -6.73
N PHE A 244 -3.87 -9.31 -7.09
CA PHE A 244 -2.81 -9.79 -6.19
C PHE A 244 -1.86 -8.66 -5.80
N PHE A 245 -1.40 -7.86 -6.77
CA PHE A 245 -0.52 -6.72 -6.48
C PHE A 245 -1.23 -5.58 -5.76
N VAL A 246 -2.54 -5.37 -5.96
CA VAL A 246 -3.34 -4.45 -5.14
C VAL A 246 -3.37 -4.92 -3.68
N PHE A 247 -3.65 -6.20 -3.43
CA PHE A 247 -3.65 -6.78 -2.09
C PHE A 247 -2.27 -6.66 -1.43
N LEU A 248 -1.20 -7.06 -2.14
CA LEU A 248 0.16 -7.03 -1.61
C LEU A 248 0.61 -5.59 -1.29
N CYS A 249 0.31 -4.64 -2.19
CA CYS A 249 0.61 -3.23 -1.98
C CYS A 249 -0.13 -2.69 -0.74
N GLY A 250 -1.44 -2.96 -0.62
CA GLY A 250 -2.25 -2.58 0.54
C GLY A 250 -1.68 -3.15 1.85
N CYS A 251 -1.33 -4.43 1.88
CA CYS A 251 -0.72 -5.08 3.04
C CYS A 251 0.60 -4.41 3.44
N CYS A 252 1.48 -4.13 2.47
CA CYS A 252 2.78 -3.53 2.75
C CYS A 252 2.63 -2.14 3.37
N TRP A 253 1.79 -1.28 2.79
CA TRP A 253 1.57 0.07 3.30
C TRP A 253 0.76 0.10 4.60
N LEU A 254 -0.10 -0.89 4.84
CA LEU A 254 -0.77 -1.07 6.13
C LEU A 254 0.24 -1.41 7.23
N VAL A 255 1.13 -2.39 6.98
CA VAL A 255 2.17 -2.76 7.94
C VAL A 255 3.16 -1.61 8.17
N TYR A 256 3.55 -0.91 7.10
CA TYR A 256 4.37 0.30 7.18
C TYR A 256 3.72 1.35 8.11
N GLY A 257 2.43 1.66 7.88
CA GLY A 257 1.67 2.58 8.70
C GLY A 257 1.53 2.12 10.16
N LEU A 258 1.32 0.83 10.42
CA LEU A 258 1.23 0.26 11.77
C LEU A 258 2.54 0.41 12.54
N ILE A 259 3.68 0.12 11.91
CA ILE A 259 5.01 0.28 12.52
C ILE A 259 5.31 1.76 12.78
N GLY A 260 5.02 2.62 11.79
CA GLY A 260 5.17 4.07 11.90
C GLY A 260 4.13 4.75 12.81
N LYS A 261 3.13 4.01 13.30
CA LYS A 261 1.98 4.50 14.09
C LYS A 261 1.25 5.66 13.40
N ASP A 262 1.07 5.55 12.09
CA ASP A 262 0.53 6.59 11.24
C ASP A 262 -0.89 6.24 10.76
N ILE A 263 -1.90 6.78 11.44
CA ILE A 263 -3.31 6.50 11.14
C ILE A 263 -3.70 6.85 9.70
N PHE A 264 -3.07 7.87 9.11
CA PHE A 264 -3.39 8.33 7.76
C PHE A 264 -2.87 7.40 6.67
N LEU A 265 -1.90 6.54 7.00
CA LEU A 265 -1.48 5.42 6.18
C LEU A 265 -2.28 4.15 6.51
N ILE A 266 -2.53 3.89 7.79
CA ILE A 266 -3.24 2.68 8.26
C ILE A 266 -4.66 2.60 7.67
N VAL A 267 -5.45 3.67 7.79
CA VAL A 267 -6.87 3.63 7.42
C VAL A 267 -7.09 3.33 5.93
N PRO A 268 -6.57 4.13 4.97
CA PRO A 268 -6.80 3.85 3.56
C PRO A 268 -6.22 2.50 3.13
N ASN A 269 -5.01 2.14 3.58
CA ASN A 269 -4.41 0.86 3.19
C ASN A 269 -5.09 -0.35 3.85
N GLY A 270 -5.73 -0.17 5.01
CA GLY A 270 -6.64 -1.15 5.58
C GLY A 270 -7.82 -1.44 4.66
N PHE A 271 -8.50 -0.40 4.16
CA PHE A 271 -9.55 -0.57 3.14
C PHE A 271 -9.02 -1.24 1.88
N GLY A 272 -7.86 -0.81 1.37
CA GLY A 272 -7.23 -1.41 0.19
C GLY A 272 -6.89 -2.88 0.36
N THR A 273 -6.39 -3.27 1.52
CA THR A 273 -6.09 -4.67 1.87
C THR A 273 -7.35 -5.51 1.87
N VAL A 274 -8.42 -5.04 2.53
CA VAL A 274 -9.71 -5.76 2.56
C VAL A 274 -10.27 -5.92 1.16
N LEU A 275 -10.27 -4.86 0.36
CA LEU A 275 -10.79 -4.91 -1.01
C LEU A 275 -9.95 -5.83 -1.90
N GLY A 276 -8.62 -5.76 -1.81
CA GLY A 276 -7.74 -6.67 -2.54
C GLY A 276 -7.99 -8.14 -2.18
N ALA A 277 -8.17 -8.44 -0.88
CA ALA A 277 -8.54 -9.78 -0.43
C ALA A 277 -9.89 -10.23 -1.00
N MET A 278 -10.90 -9.35 -0.98
CA MET A 278 -12.21 -9.65 -1.56
C MET A 278 -12.12 -9.88 -3.07
N GLN A 279 -11.30 -9.13 -3.80
CA GLN A 279 -11.06 -9.36 -5.23
C GLN A 279 -10.48 -10.75 -5.48
N LEU A 280 -9.47 -11.17 -4.72
CA LEU A 280 -8.86 -12.51 -4.83
C LEU A 280 -9.85 -13.62 -4.51
N ILE A 281 -10.69 -13.45 -3.48
CA ILE A 281 -11.75 -14.40 -3.12
C ILE A 281 -12.77 -14.51 -4.27
N LEU A 282 -13.26 -13.39 -4.81
CA LEU A 282 -14.19 -13.39 -5.93
C LEU A 282 -13.58 -14.02 -7.18
N TYR A 283 -12.29 -13.76 -7.45
CA TYR A 283 -11.57 -14.38 -8.55
C TYR A 283 -11.56 -15.90 -8.42
N ALA A 284 -11.21 -16.43 -7.24
CA ALA A 284 -11.17 -17.86 -6.97
C ALA A 284 -12.56 -18.52 -7.10
N ILE A 285 -13.62 -17.84 -6.66
CA ILE A 285 -15.00 -18.35 -6.78
C ILE A 285 -15.43 -18.42 -8.26
N TYR A 286 -15.21 -17.36 -9.03
CA TYR A 286 -15.76 -17.26 -10.39
C TYR A 286 -14.85 -17.83 -11.50
N CYS A 287 -13.51 -17.91 -11.37
CA CYS A 287 -12.71 -18.71 -12.32
C CYS A 287 -13.10 -20.20 -12.24
N ARG A 288 -13.40 -20.70 -11.03
CA ARG A 288 -13.82 -22.11 -10.86
C ARG A 288 -15.14 -22.40 -11.58
N ASN A 289 -16.11 -21.50 -11.48
CA ASN A 289 -17.40 -21.68 -12.13
C ASN A 289 -17.31 -21.64 -13.67
N GLU A 290 -16.48 -20.75 -14.25
CA GLU A 290 -16.22 -20.75 -15.70
C GLU A 290 -15.60 -22.08 -16.16
N GLY A 291 -14.66 -22.64 -15.38
CA GLY A 291 -14.05 -23.94 -15.66
C GLY A 291 -14.99 -25.14 -15.52
N GLU A 292 -16.03 -25.05 -14.70
CA GLU A 292 -17.07 -26.08 -14.54
C GLU A 292 -18.16 -25.98 -15.62
N GLU A 293 -18.56 -24.78 -16.03
CA GLU A 293 -19.51 -24.58 -17.13
C GLU A 293 -18.92 -24.96 -18.50
N ALA A 294 -17.64 -24.66 -18.75
CA ALA A 294 -16.95 -25.07 -19.97
C ALA A 294 -16.80 -26.61 -20.12
N LYS A 295 -16.95 -27.36 -19.02
CA LYS A 295 -16.92 -28.84 -19.00
C LYS A 295 -18.29 -29.49 -19.21
N LYS A 296 -19.38 -28.73 -19.25
CA LYS A 296 -20.69 -29.27 -19.64
C LYS A 296 -20.72 -29.43 -21.17
N PRO A 297 -21.04 -30.62 -21.70
CA PRO A 297 -21.10 -30.81 -23.15
C PRO A 297 -22.21 -29.92 -23.73
N THR A 298 -21.83 -28.95 -24.56
CA THR A 298 -22.75 -28.15 -25.36
C THR A 298 -23.43 -29.06 -26.39
N LYS A 299 -24.77 -29.03 -26.41
CA LYS A 299 -25.60 -29.95 -27.18
C LYS A 299 -25.84 -29.54 -28.64
N ASP A 300 -25.21 -28.49 -29.14
CA ASP A 300 -25.33 -28.09 -30.55
C ASP A 300 -23.96 -27.82 -31.16
N GLY A 301 -23.65 -28.63 -32.17
CA GLY A 301 -22.48 -28.49 -33.01
C GLY A 301 -22.73 -27.47 -34.11
N SER A 302 -22.10 -26.31 -33.99
CA SER A 302 -21.84 -25.44 -35.14
C SER A 302 -20.47 -24.82 -34.98
N LEU A 303 -19.52 -25.32 -35.77
CA LEU A 303 -18.17 -24.76 -35.93
C LEU A 303 -18.29 -23.47 -36.76
N GLU A 304 -18.30 -22.31 -36.10
CA GLU A 304 -17.98 -21.05 -36.77
C GLU A 304 -16.47 -20.78 -36.66
N MET A 305 -15.81 -20.83 -37.81
CA MET A 305 -14.40 -20.48 -38.00
C MET A 305 -14.31 -18.97 -38.25
N GLY A 306 -14.21 -18.17 -37.19
CA GLY A 306 -14.04 -16.72 -37.27
C GLY A 306 -12.58 -16.33 -37.56
N LEU A 307 -12.34 -15.57 -38.64
CA LEU A 307 -11.05 -14.93 -38.93
C LEU A 307 -10.61 -14.06 -37.74
N SER A 308 -9.42 -14.32 -37.20
CA SER A 308 -8.82 -13.55 -36.11
C SER A 308 -8.21 -12.25 -36.63
N ASP A 309 -8.69 -11.11 -36.11
CA ASP A 309 -8.05 -9.80 -36.23
C ASP A 309 -6.69 -9.82 -35.50
N PRO A 310 -5.55 -9.52 -36.17
CA PRO A 310 -4.21 -9.55 -35.57
C PRO A 310 -4.00 -8.50 -34.46
N TYR A 311 -4.99 -7.63 -34.20
CA TYR A 311 -4.98 -6.66 -33.10
C TYR A 311 -5.91 -7.01 -31.92
N GLN A 312 -6.56 -8.18 -31.94
CA GLN A 312 -7.14 -8.72 -30.71
C GLN A 312 -6.00 -9.07 -29.76
N LEU A 313 -6.09 -8.55 -28.52
CA LEU A 313 -5.24 -9.00 -27.42
C LEU A 313 -5.27 -10.53 -27.40
N PRO A 314 -4.13 -11.23 -27.25
CA PRO A 314 -4.17 -12.65 -26.97
C PRO A 314 -5.06 -12.81 -25.74
N LYS A 315 -6.16 -13.56 -25.86
CA LYS A 315 -6.90 -14.03 -24.69
C LYS A 315 -5.84 -14.66 -23.79
N GLN A 316 -5.63 -14.07 -22.61
CA GLN A 316 -4.81 -14.76 -21.62
C GLN A 316 -5.41 -16.16 -21.46
N PRO A 317 -4.61 -17.24 -21.38
CA PRO A 317 -5.17 -18.51 -20.93
C PRO A 317 -5.83 -18.23 -19.58
N ASN A 318 -7.16 -18.34 -19.55
CA ASN A 318 -7.98 -17.77 -18.47
C ASN A 318 -7.71 -18.39 -17.09
N CYS A 319 -6.93 -19.46 -17.01
CA CYS A 319 -6.39 -19.98 -15.76
C CYS A 319 -5.21 -20.90 -16.15
N SER A 320 -3.98 -20.52 -15.75
CA SER A 320 -2.78 -21.37 -15.72
C SER A 320 -1.84 -20.88 -14.62
#